data_AF-A0A2P2JW29-F1
#
_entry.id   AF-A0A2P2JW29-F1
#
_cell.length_a   1.000
_cell.length_b   1.000
_cell.length_c   1.000
_cell.angle_alpha   90.00
_cell.angle_beta   90.00
_cell.angle_gamma   90.00
#
_symmetry.space_group_name_H-M   'P 1'
#
loop_
_entity.id
_entity.type
_entity.pdbx_description
1 polymer ?
#
loop_
_entity_poly.entity_id
_entity_poly.type
_entity_poly.pdbx_seq_one_letter_code
_entity_poly.pdbx_strand_id
1 'polypeptide(L)'
;MGLTVDPKYELVSRLFDSVKVISGLPECRTVCKKMHGNLVRRIKLLSPLLEELKDSDEDLSQEEVKGLELLQIALDSAMELLKSIYEESKLYQV
;
A
#
# COMPACT_ATOMS: atom_id res chain seq x y z
N MET A 1 -20.58 20.20 15.02
CA MET A 1 -19.11 20.15 15.20
C MET A 1 -18.55 19.40 14.01
N GLY A 2 -17.90 20.10 13.09
CA GLY A 2 -17.18 19.44 12.01
C GLY A 2 -15.88 18.89 12.60
N LEU A 3 -15.79 17.57 12.74
CA LEU A 3 -14.50 16.90 12.94
C LEU A 3 -13.70 17.14 11.66
N THR A 4 -12.88 18.18 11.62
CA THR A 4 -11.84 18.30 10.62
C THR A 4 -10.84 17.19 10.94
N VAL A 5 -10.98 16.07 10.25
CA VAL A 5 -10.03 14.95 10.33
C VAL A 5 -8.65 15.51 10.05
N ASP A 6 -7.69 15.19 10.91
CA ASP A 6 -6.31 15.60 10.74
C ASP A 6 -5.79 15.12 9.37
N PRO A 7 -5.26 16.01 8.51
CA PRO A 7 -4.67 15.63 7.22
C PRO A 7 -3.63 14.51 7.32
N LYS A 8 -2.85 14.46 8.41
CA LYS A 8 -1.91 13.37 8.71
C LYS A 8 -2.67 12.06 8.86
N TYR A 9 -3.69 12.05 9.71
CA TYR A 9 -4.49 10.85 9.99
C TYR A 9 -5.11 10.28 8.72
N GLU A 10 -5.63 11.15 7.86
CA GLU A 10 -6.22 10.76 6.58
C GLU A 10 -5.17 10.15 5.64
N LEU A 11 -4.01 10.79 5.49
CA LEU A 11 -2.91 10.28 4.64
C LEU A 11 -2.41 8.90 5.13
N VAL A 12 -2.15 8.77 6.42
CA VAL A 12 -1.66 7.50 7.01
C VAL A 12 -2.73 6.41 6.92
N SER A 13 -4.01 6.75 7.11
CA SER A 13 -5.11 5.78 6.95
C SER A 13 -5.22 5.29 5.51
N ARG A 14 -5.10 6.18 4.51
CA ARG A 14 -5.09 5.81 3.09
C ARG A 14 -3.92 4.88 2.72
N LEU A 15 -2.73 5.16 3.26
CA LEU A 15 -1.56 4.29 3.09
C LEU A 15 -1.81 2.90 3.67
N PHE A 16 -2.37 2.85 4.88
CA PHE A 16 -2.66 1.62 5.58
C PHE A 16 -3.72 0.78 4.85
N ASP A 17 -4.76 1.41 4.33
CA ASP A 17 -5.78 0.74 3.52
C ASP A 17 -5.18 0.18 2.23
N SER A 18 -4.31 0.93 1.57
CA SER A 18 -3.58 0.46 0.38
C SER A 18 -2.74 -0.79 0.70
N VAL A 19 -1.99 -0.77 1.80
CA VAL A 19 -1.22 -1.92 2.29
C VAL A 19 -2.13 -3.11 2.55
N LYS A 20 -3.28 -2.92 3.20
CA LYS A 20 -4.25 -3.99 3.47
C LYS A 20 -4.79 -4.62 2.19
N VAL A 21 -5.16 -3.82 1.21
CA VAL A 21 -5.66 -4.34 -0.07
C VAL A 21 -4.58 -5.16 -0.78
N ILE A 22 -3.34 -4.66 -0.86
CA ILE A 22 -2.21 -5.40 -1.45
C ILE A 22 -1.96 -6.71 -0.69
N SER A 23 -2.08 -6.64 0.63
CA SER A 23 -1.85 -7.76 1.54
C SER A 23 -2.86 -8.89 1.38
N GLY A 24 -4.09 -8.54 0.98
CA GLY A 24 -5.19 -9.46 0.72
C GLY A 24 -5.22 -10.03 -0.70
N LEU A 25 -4.32 -9.62 -1.59
CA LEU A 25 -4.25 -10.19 -2.93
C LEU A 25 -3.94 -11.70 -2.86
N PRO A 26 -4.53 -12.50 -3.76
CA PRO A 26 -4.28 -13.94 -3.80
C PRO A 26 -2.80 -14.23 -4.10
N GLU A 27 -2.36 -15.46 -3.84
CA GLU A 27 -1.04 -15.87 -4.31
C GLU A 27 -1.00 -15.91 -5.84
N CYS A 28 -0.05 -15.19 -6.42
CA CYS A 28 0.25 -15.28 -7.84
C CYS A 28 0.68 -16.71 -8.20
N ARG A 29 0.07 -17.28 -9.24
CA ARG A 29 0.33 -18.64 -9.74
C ARG A 29 1.15 -18.68 -11.03
N THR A 30 1.65 -17.54 -11.50
CA THR A 30 2.42 -17.42 -12.74
C THR A 30 3.93 -17.55 -12.48
N VAL A 31 4.74 -17.47 -13.54
CA VAL A 31 6.21 -17.43 -13.45
C VAL A 31 6.72 -16.28 -12.56
N CYS A 32 5.91 -15.24 -12.36
CA CYS A 32 6.22 -14.10 -11.52
C CYS A 32 5.94 -14.34 -10.02
N LYS A 33 5.48 -15.53 -9.61
CA LYS A 33 5.09 -15.86 -8.21
C LYS A 33 6.10 -15.39 -7.17
N LYS A 34 7.39 -15.62 -7.41
CA LYS A 34 8.46 -15.24 -6.45
C LYS A 34 8.58 -13.72 -6.32
N MET A 35 8.62 -12.99 -7.42
CA MET A 35 8.74 -11.53 -7.41
C MET A 35 7.49 -10.87 -6.82
N HIS A 36 6.31 -11.31 -7.26
CA HIS A 36 5.02 -10.86 -6.72
C HIS A 36 4.94 -11.12 -5.21
N GLY A 37 5.21 -12.36 -4.77
CA GLY A 37 5.16 -12.73 -3.35
C GLY A 37 6.18 -11.98 -2.50
N ASN A 38 7.36 -11.66 -3.02
CA ASN A 38 8.35 -10.84 -2.32
C ASN A 38 7.89 -9.39 -2.18
N LEU A 39 7.30 -8.80 -3.22
CA LEU A 39 6.79 -7.44 -3.17
C LEU A 39 5.63 -7.32 -2.15
N VAL A 40 4.63 -8.20 -2.23
CA VAL A 40 3.51 -8.24 -1.28
C VAL A 40 4.00 -8.42 0.16
N ARG A 41 4.99 -9.30 0.41
CA ARG A 41 5.57 -9.46 1.74
C ARG A 41 6.27 -8.20 2.24
N ARG A 42 7.01 -7.49 1.39
CA ARG A 42 7.67 -6.23 1.78
C ARG A 42 6.66 -5.14 2.10
N ILE A 43 5.60 -5.02 1.31
CA ILE A 43 4.54 -4.04 1.55
C ILE A 43 3.79 -4.34 2.85
N LYS A 44 3.52 -5.61 3.16
CA LYS A 44 2.94 -6.05 4.45
C LYS A 44 3.71 -5.55 5.68
N LEU A 45 5.03 -5.43 5.58
CA LEU A 45 5.87 -4.98 6.70
C LEU A 45 5.69 -3.50 7.01
N LEU A 46 5.02 -2.73 6.15
CA LEU A 46 4.71 -1.32 6.41
C LEU A 46 3.54 -1.15 7.38
N SER A 47 2.64 -2.15 7.51
CA SER A 47 1.48 -2.07 8.41
C SER A 47 1.81 -1.62 9.85
N PRO A 48 2.73 -2.28 10.58
CA PRO A 48 3.04 -1.87 11.95
C PRO A 48 3.61 -0.44 12.02
N LEU A 49 4.43 -0.03 11.06
CA LEU A 49 5.00 1.32 11.04
C LEU A 49 3.92 2.39 10.79
N LEU A 50 2.93 2.09 9.95
CA LEU A 50 1.81 2.98 9.69
C LEU A 50 0.85 3.04 10.88
N GLU A 51 0.66 1.93 11.61
CA GLU A 51 -0.11 1.91 12.87
C GLU A 51 0.57 2.77 13.94
N GLU A 52 1.87 2.58 14.16
CA GLU A 52 2.66 3.40 15.09
C GLU A 52 2.60 4.90 14.72
N LEU A 53 2.70 5.22 13.42
CA LEU A 53 2.62 6.60 12.94
C LEU A 53 1.23 7.23 13.10
N LYS A 54 0.18 6.41 13.02
CA LYS A 54 -1.20 6.83 13.20
C LYS A 54 -1.53 7.09 14.66
N ASP A 55 -0.98 6.28 15.55
CA ASP A 55 -1.19 6.37 17.00
C ASP A 55 -0.23 7.39 17.65
N SER A 56 0.74 7.95 16.90
CA SER A 56 1.63 8.97 17.42
C SER A 56 0.97 10.36 17.49
N ASP A 57 1.17 11.03 18.62
CA ASP A 57 0.79 12.45 18.82
C ASP A 57 1.79 13.43 18.17
N GLU A 58 2.81 12.91 17.47
CA GLU A 58 3.83 13.74 16.81
C GLU A 58 3.33 14.32 15.49
N ASP A 59 3.44 15.64 15.33
CA ASP A 59 3.16 16.30 14.06
C ASP A 59 4.21 15.93 13.01
N LEU A 60 3.76 15.75 11.76
CA LEU A 60 4.67 15.53 10.64
C LEU A 60 5.14 16.87 10.06
N SER A 61 6.44 16.96 9.83
CA SER A 61 7.03 18.01 9.01
C SER A 61 6.53 17.92 7.56
N GLN A 62 6.63 19.03 6.83
CA GLN A 62 6.24 19.07 5.41
C GLN A 62 7.04 18.09 4.54
N GLU A 63 8.29 17.82 4.89
CA GLU A 63 9.13 16.85 4.19
C GLU A 63 8.65 15.42 4.41
N GLU A 64 8.26 15.07 5.64
CA GLU A 64 7.70 13.76 5.97
C GLU A 64 6.34 13.54 5.29
N VAL A 65 5.46 14.55 5.31
CA VAL A 65 4.17 14.51 4.58
C VAL A 65 4.41 14.23 3.09
N LYS A 66 5.34 14.95 2.46
CA LYS A 66 5.69 14.74 1.06
C LYS A 66 6.26 13.33 0.81
N GLY A 67 7.07 12.81 1.72
CA GLY A 67 7.58 11.44 1.66
C GLY A 67 6.45 10.40 1.68
N LEU A 68 5.46 10.59 2.54
CA LEU A 68 4.28 9.72 2.64
C LEU A 68 3.36 9.82 1.41
N GLU A 69 3.20 11.02 0.83
CA GLU A 69 2.48 11.18 -0.44
C GLU A 69 3.18 10.44 -1.60
N LEU A 70 4.51 10.53 -1.68
CA LEU A 70 5.29 9.77 -2.65
C LEU A 70 5.17 8.26 -2.43
N LEU A 71 5.15 7.82 -1.16
CA LEU A 71 4.90 6.42 -0.81
C LEU A 71 3.51 5.97 -1.27
N GLN A 72 2.49 6.80 -1.10
CA GLN A 72 1.13 6.49 -1.57
C GLN A 72 1.11 6.27 -3.09
N ILE A 73 1.72 7.17 -3.87
CA ILE A 73 1.82 7.03 -5.32
C ILE A 73 2.55 5.74 -5.71
N ALA A 74 3.60 5.37 -4.97
CA ALA A 74 4.34 4.14 -5.21
C ALA A 74 3.51 2.89 -4.89
N LEU A 75 2.69 2.92 -3.81
CA LEU A 75 1.77 1.83 -3.48
C LEU A 75 0.65 1.70 -4.51
N ASP A 76 0.12 2.82 -5.02
CA ASP A 76 -0.89 2.82 -6.08
C ASP A 76 -0.32 2.19 -7.37
N SER A 77 0.89 2.61 -7.76
CA SER A 77 1.62 2.02 -8.89
C SER A 77 1.88 0.51 -8.70
N ALA A 78 2.28 0.11 -7.49
CA ALA A 78 2.50 -1.29 -7.16
C ALA A 78 1.20 -2.11 -7.23
N MET A 79 0.08 -1.54 -6.76
CA MET A 79 -1.23 -2.17 -6.85
C MET A 79 -1.64 -2.42 -8.30
N GLU A 80 -1.51 -1.42 -9.17
CA GLU A 80 -1.82 -1.55 -10.59
C GLU A 80 -0.98 -2.65 -11.26
N LEU A 81 0.32 -2.66 -10.99
CA LEU A 81 1.23 -3.71 -11.48
C LEU A 81 0.85 -5.10 -10.98
N LEU A 82 0.50 -5.23 -9.69
CA LEU A 82 0.11 -6.53 -9.14
C LEU A 82 -1.20 -7.03 -9.75
N LYS A 83 -2.16 -6.13 -10.01
CA LYS A 83 -3.44 -6.46 -10.64
C LYS A 83 -3.29 -6.85 -12.11
N SER A 84 -2.45 -6.15 -12.88
CA SER A 84 -2.27 -6.46 -14.31
C SER A 84 -1.80 -7.90 -14.56
N ILE A 85 -0.99 -8.46 -13.65
CA ILE A 85 -0.55 -9.86 -13.71
C ILE A 85 -1.73 -10.84 -13.66
N TYR A 86 -2.78 -10.52 -12.90
CA TYR A 86 -3.99 -11.36 -12.83
C TYR A 86 -4.92 -11.16 -14.02
N GLU A 87 -4.97 -9.96 -14.59
CA GLU A 87 -5.80 -9.64 -15.74
C GLU A 87 -5.22 -10.23 -17.04
N GLU A 88 -3.91 -10.08 -17.27
CA GLU A 88 -3.24 -10.64 -18.46
C GLU A 88 -3.12 -12.17 -18.41
N SER A 89 -3.13 -12.78 -17.22
CA SER A 89 -3.13 -14.25 -17.09
C SER A 89 -4.40 -14.92 -17.63
N LYS A 90 -5.45 -14.17 -18.00
CA LYS A 90 -6.60 -14.72 -18.74
C LYS A 90 -6.31 -15.07 -20.20
N LEU A 91 -5.21 -14.57 -20.79
CA LEU A 91 -4.84 -14.86 -22.19
C LEU A 91 -4.00 -16.14 -22.36
N TYR A 92 -3.40 -16.67 -21.30
CA TYR A 92 -2.51 -17.85 -21.35
C TYR A 92 -2.99 -19.05 -20.53
N GLN A 93 -4.24 -19.04 -20.06
CA GLN A 93 -4.92 -20.25 -19.58
C GLN A 93 -5.59 -20.93 -20.78
N VAL A 94 -4.77 -21.59 -21.61
CA VAL A 94 -5.23 -22.57 -22.62
C VAL A 94 -5.26 -23.94 -21.96
#